data_AF-A0ABD3M2F6-F1
#
_entry.id   AF-A0ABD3M2F6-F1
#
_cell.length_a   1.000
_cell.length_b   1.000
_cell.length_c   1.000
_cell.angle_alpha   90.00
_cell.angle_beta   90.00
_cell.angle_gamma   90.00
#
_symmetry.space_group_name_H-M   'P 1'
#
loop_
_entity.id
_entity.type
_entity.pdbx_description
1 polymer ?
#
loop_
_entity_poly.entity_id
_entity_poly.type
_entity_poly.pdbx_seq_one_letter_code
_entity_poly.pdbx_strand_id
1 'polypeptide(L)'
;MKPYYRSSVMAAVLLVSAATRAKAMTNAFIPAIQATILSRYSSCCFRCALYPSSDDGFHPHQRHHSIIKNRRRLFSALPLFDSAQLGNEQKILQRSKKNSFVEEVISFLDTNGMSMRPLSLHEIRNALEQYMDQYHSNIDGPKSLDRVDGLMAFLEASVILAIGKGTGKNIPLGTNSSTPAVNATSHDNVDFENHLIDNTSVNSGNGMRQDINHQPHSFILHICPTLTLDTIHKLHQKQRTSSVSEAVAAYAWRNSLLTDAFYYYNSVNGGIEQSSIVHLHQDVWNRSPAIVQSRLRSKCGYYHRRIYARQTVVRRITKSDYIPFLEENHLWGATGAKYGYGVFLKSKMKGAKQHQHQTDAEDDAVLVAVATFSSKREVNRAGSKFHSYELLRFCTKLDTTVVGGLTKLVSAFVKEVKNKQTGKVDDSRSVQPGIDIVTSIDRDFGSNTWPNFERVQVMDPIPMFVGGVDGVRRHAVGVGLAPLEQVGDDSGSLSTSMILRAGLPTSLLQQLDDDDQTHKHGIHDWLWQIVAQHGFHPVFDAGVERLMFIAEAYKTNEMSPSDLWDASLPNYVKEHYSVNSGVQRMLNSIRSTR
;
A
#
# COMPACT_ATOMS: atom_id res chain seq x y z
N MET A 1 80.42 18.35 -24.33
CA MET A 1 80.07 17.67 -25.58
C MET A 1 78.55 17.46 -25.63
N LYS A 2 77.89 17.96 -26.68
CA LYS A 2 76.52 17.62 -27.14
C LYS A 2 76.48 16.16 -27.69
N PRO A 3 75.34 15.54 -28.15
CA PRO A 3 74.01 16.11 -28.46
C PRO A 3 72.74 15.28 -28.04
N TYR A 4 71.57 15.93 -27.83
CA TYR A 4 70.29 15.99 -28.63
C TYR A 4 69.29 14.81 -28.44
N TYR A 5 67.99 15.00 -28.11
CA TYR A 5 66.82 15.67 -28.75
C TYR A 5 66.02 14.83 -29.78
N ARG A 6 64.74 14.55 -29.47
CA ARG A 6 63.49 14.60 -30.29
C ARG A 6 62.36 13.90 -29.50
N SER A 7 61.35 14.57 -28.91
CA SER A 7 60.21 15.34 -29.43
C SER A 7 58.98 14.52 -29.89
N SER A 8 57.87 14.71 -29.15
CA SER A 8 56.45 14.90 -29.56
C SER A 8 55.47 13.72 -29.82
N VAL A 9 54.37 13.74 -29.01
CA VAL A 9 52.93 13.78 -29.41
C VAL A 9 52.07 12.50 -29.41
N MET A 10 50.86 12.64 -28.81
CA MET A 10 49.63 11.80 -28.76
C MET A 10 49.61 10.57 -27.81
N ALA A 11 48.85 10.55 -26.71
CA ALA A 11 47.38 10.49 -26.51
C ALA A 11 46.82 9.05 -26.35
N ALA A 12 46.06 8.85 -25.26
CA ALA A 12 44.90 7.93 -25.07
C ALA A 12 45.01 6.76 -24.04
N VAL A 13 43.94 6.68 -23.21
CA VAL A 13 43.35 5.53 -22.47
C VAL A 13 44.03 5.10 -21.14
N LEU A 14 43.55 5.47 -19.94
CA LEU A 14 42.35 5.09 -19.13
C LEU A 14 42.29 3.63 -18.59
N LEU A 15 42.31 3.57 -17.24
CA LEU A 15 41.55 2.71 -16.29
C LEU A 15 41.72 1.17 -16.33
N VAL A 16 42.41 0.57 -15.34
CA VAL A 16 41.92 0.04 -14.03
C VAL A 16 41.21 -1.33 -14.12
N SER A 17 41.78 -2.34 -13.45
CA SER A 17 41.08 -3.52 -12.94
C SER A 17 41.59 -3.89 -11.55
N ALA A 18 40.73 -4.58 -10.81
CA ALA A 18 40.62 -4.72 -9.37
C ALA A 18 41.66 -5.63 -8.68
N ALA A 19 41.81 -5.43 -7.36
CA ALA A 19 41.86 -6.50 -6.34
C ALA A 19 41.93 -5.85 -4.93
N THR A 20 40.81 -5.70 -4.23
CA THR A 20 40.33 -6.58 -3.14
C THR A 20 41.10 -6.54 -1.81
N ARG A 21 40.36 -6.01 -0.81
CA ARG A 21 40.09 -6.57 0.52
C ARG A 21 41.22 -6.60 1.57
N ALA A 22 41.02 -5.68 2.52
CA ALA A 22 40.96 -5.90 3.97
C ALA A 22 42.25 -6.30 4.70
N LYS A 23 42.76 -5.34 5.48
CA LYS A 23 43.33 -5.67 6.79
C LYS A 23 43.21 -4.51 7.77
N ALA A 24 42.61 -4.85 8.91
CA ALA A 24 42.74 -4.21 10.22
C ALA A 24 41.95 -2.92 10.49
N MET A 25 40.85 -3.13 11.20
CA MET A 25 40.39 -2.25 12.28
C MET A 25 41.53 -1.91 13.26
N THR A 26 41.26 -0.85 14.04
CA THR A 26 41.95 -0.33 15.23
C THR A 26 43.26 0.41 15.01
N ASN A 27 43.20 1.75 15.08
CA ASN A 27 43.57 2.45 16.32
C ASN A 27 43.12 3.92 16.31
N ALA A 28 42.65 4.38 17.47
CA ALA A 28 42.39 5.77 17.87
C ALA A 28 41.08 6.43 17.41
N PHE A 29 40.00 5.97 18.04
CA PHE A 29 39.05 6.87 18.70
C PHE A 29 39.81 8.01 19.42
N ILE A 30 39.31 9.25 19.28
CA ILE A 30 39.21 10.31 20.32
C ILE A 30 40.49 10.50 21.16
N PRO A 31 41.25 11.64 21.12
CA PRO A 31 40.81 12.86 21.83
C PRO A 31 41.62 14.18 21.60
N ALA A 32 42.33 14.41 20.49
CA ALA A 32 43.46 15.37 20.56
C ALA A 32 43.21 16.85 20.14
N ILE A 33 42.44 17.21 19.10
CA ILE A 33 42.67 18.55 18.48
C ILE A 33 41.45 19.43 18.22
N GLN A 34 40.22 18.91 18.16
CA GLN A 34 39.08 19.81 17.95
C GLN A 34 38.63 20.58 19.21
N ALA A 35 39.20 20.28 20.37
CA ALA A 35 39.16 21.18 21.53
C ALA A 35 40.04 22.44 21.37
N THR A 36 40.92 22.52 20.35
CA THR A 36 41.95 23.57 20.29
C THR A 36 41.62 24.73 19.34
N ILE A 37 40.85 24.52 18.27
CA ILE A 37 40.64 25.54 17.23
C ILE A 37 39.38 26.41 17.47
N LEU A 38 38.66 26.18 18.57
CA LEU A 38 37.66 27.11 19.11
C LEU A 38 38.25 28.16 20.08
N SER A 39 39.58 28.30 20.19
CA SER A 39 40.16 29.15 21.25
C SER A 39 40.60 30.57 20.85
N ARG A 40 40.63 30.99 19.58
CA ARG A 40 41.26 32.29 19.25
C ARG A 40 40.59 33.08 18.11
N TYR A 41 39.73 34.00 18.55
CA TYR A 41 39.41 35.33 18.00
C TYR A 41 38.10 35.58 17.25
N SER A 42 37.54 36.72 17.64
CA SER A 42 36.24 37.32 17.36
C SER A 42 36.35 38.56 16.45
N SER A 43 35.18 38.98 15.95
CA SER A 43 34.77 40.33 15.50
C SER A 43 35.10 40.85 14.08
N CYS A 44 33.99 41.00 13.33
CA CYS A 44 33.59 42.00 12.33
C CYS A 44 34.61 42.91 11.59
N CYS A 45 34.68 42.69 10.27
CA CYS A 45 34.55 43.70 9.20
C CYS A 45 35.40 44.99 9.24
N PHE A 46 36.73 44.92 9.06
CA PHE A 46 37.59 46.09 8.79
C PHE A 46 38.87 45.53 8.14
N ARG A 47 39.32 45.82 6.93
CA ARG A 47 39.14 46.94 6.02
C ARG A 47 39.30 46.40 4.60
N CYS A 48 38.52 46.95 3.68
CA CYS A 48 38.73 46.93 2.26
C CYS A 48 40.20 46.96 1.85
N ALA A 49 40.46 46.40 0.66
CA ALA A 49 41.25 47.12 -0.32
C ALA A 49 42.61 47.61 0.17
N LEU A 50 43.50 46.70 0.54
CA LEU A 50 44.92 47.02 0.56
C LEU A 50 45.59 46.33 -0.63
N TYR A 51 45.46 47.02 -1.77
CA TYR A 51 46.41 47.06 -2.88
C TYR A 51 46.33 46.02 -4.02
N PRO A 52 45.81 46.45 -5.18
CA PRO A 52 46.02 45.85 -6.50
C PRO A 52 47.12 46.58 -7.31
N SER A 53 48.05 45.85 -7.93
CA SER A 53 48.95 46.25 -9.06
C SER A 53 50.00 45.16 -9.28
N SER A 54 50.55 44.82 -10.46
CA SER A 54 50.50 45.37 -11.84
C SER A 54 51.07 44.33 -12.83
N ASP A 55 50.69 44.45 -14.11
CA ASP A 55 51.29 43.88 -15.35
C ASP A 55 51.11 42.36 -15.60
N ASP A 56 50.58 41.84 -16.72
CA ASP A 56 50.10 42.32 -18.03
C ASP A 56 49.00 41.30 -18.46
N GLY A 57 47.88 41.60 -19.13
CA GLY A 57 47.71 42.25 -20.42
C GLY A 57 46.90 41.31 -21.34
N PHE A 58 45.77 41.79 -21.88
CA PHE A 58 44.82 41.21 -22.87
C PHE A 58 43.50 40.54 -22.40
N HIS A 59 42.41 41.26 -22.67
CA HIS A 59 41.08 40.80 -23.08
C HIS A 59 40.98 41.02 -24.62
N PRO A 60 40.00 40.49 -25.42
CA PRO A 60 38.67 40.03 -24.99
C PRO A 60 38.04 38.83 -25.76
N HIS A 61 36.88 38.41 -25.25
CA HIS A 61 35.73 37.82 -25.95
C HIS A 61 35.64 36.30 -26.28
N GLN A 62 34.63 35.71 -25.62
CA GLN A 62 33.78 34.59 -26.06
C GLN A 62 34.40 33.18 -26.03
N ARG A 63 34.12 32.47 -24.92
CA ARG A 63 33.40 31.19 -24.86
C ARG A 63 33.82 30.45 -23.59
N HIS A 64 33.12 30.68 -22.48
CA HIS A 64 32.87 29.69 -21.42
C HIS A 64 32.01 30.25 -20.26
N HIS A 65 31.19 31.25 -20.56
CA HIS A 65 30.25 31.84 -19.61
C HIS A 65 28.85 31.22 -19.81
N SER A 66 28.68 29.92 -19.52
CA SER A 66 27.33 29.36 -19.26
C SER A 66 27.27 28.06 -18.45
N ILE A 67 28.35 27.27 -18.31
CA ILE A 67 28.20 25.91 -17.74
C ILE A 67 28.77 25.73 -16.32
N ILE A 68 29.70 26.58 -15.87
CA ILE A 68 30.41 26.35 -14.58
C ILE A 68 29.91 27.27 -13.45
N LYS A 69 29.31 28.43 -13.77
CA LYS A 69 28.83 29.40 -12.76
C LYS A 69 27.49 29.00 -12.12
N ASN A 70 26.67 28.18 -12.79
CA ASN A 70 25.43 27.64 -12.21
C ASN A 70 25.62 26.36 -11.39
N ARG A 71 26.72 25.62 -11.58
CA ARG A 71 27.02 24.43 -10.76
C ARG A 71 27.66 24.77 -9.42
N ARG A 72 28.56 25.76 -9.34
CA ARG A 72 29.28 26.06 -8.09
C ARG A 72 28.50 26.90 -7.05
N ARG A 73 27.40 27.56 -7.42
CA ARG A 73 26.50 28.23 -6.46
C ARG A 73 25.42 27.30 -5.87
N LEU A 74 25.20 26.11 -6.45
CA LEU A 74 24.28 25.11 -5.89
C LEU A 74 24.93 24.18 -4.85
N PHE A 75 26.27 24.14 -4.77
CA PHE A 75 27.01 23.20 -3.92
C PHE A 75 27.58 23.80 -2.61
N SER A 76 27.26 25.06 -2.26
CA SER A 76 27.80 25.70 -1.04
C SER A 76 26.74 26.14 -0.02
N ALA A 77 25.52 25.60 -0.10
CA ALA A 77 24.47 25.78 0.92
C ALA A 77 23.93 24.45 1.47
N LEU A 78 24.77 23.41 1.38
CA LEU A 78 24.56 22.04 1.83
C LEU A 78 24.43 21.98 3.37
N PRO A 79 23.29 21.53 3.94
CA PRO A 79 23.43 20.53 5.00
C PRO A 79 24.07 19.30 4.35
N LEU A 80 24.95 18.60 5.07
CA LEU A 80 25.59 17.37 4.60
C LEU A 80 24.53 16.41 4.05
N PHE A 81 24.37 16.39 2.73
CA PHE A 81 23.57 15.38 2.03
C PHE A 81 24.32 14.06 2.20
N ASP A 82 23.69 13.14 2.91
CA ASP A 82 24.25 11.83 3.20
C ASP A 82 24.55 11.10 1.88
N SER A 83 25.83 10.80 1.64
CA SER A 83 26.29 10.08 0.46
C SER A 83 25.59 8.73 0.26
N ALA A 84 25.05 8.14 1.34
CA ALA A 84 24.26 6.91 1.29
C ALA A 84 22.87 7.12 0.65
N GLN A 85 22.22 8.27 0.87
CA GLN A 85 20.92 8.59 0.25
C GLN A 85 21.04 8.77 -1.26
N LEU A 86 22.05 9.52 -1.72
CA LEU A 86 22.35 9.69 -3.15
C LEU A 86 22.63 8.35 -3.86
N GLY A 87 23.29 7.41 -3.18
CA GLY A 87 23.51 6.07 -3.70
C GLY A 87 22.23 5.23 -3.82
N ASN A 88 21.29 5.38 -2.90
CA ASN A 88 20.02 4.66 -2.92
C ASN A 88 19.07 5.20 -4.00
N GLU A 89 18.99 6.52 -4.17
CA GLU A 89 18.19 7.16 -5.23
C GLU A 89 18.67 6.72 -6.63
N GLN A 90 19.98 6.72 -6.87
CA GLN A 90 20.56 6.26 -8.14
C GLN A 90 20.27 4.77 -8.41
N LYS A 91 20.32 3.91 -7.37
CA LYS A 91 19.97 2.49 -7.51
C LYS A 91 18.49 2.30 -7.84
N ILE A 92 17.59 3.10 -7.28
CA ILE A 92 16.16 3.03 -7.60
C ILE A 92 15.87 3.57 -9.00
N LEU A 93 16.50 4.66 -9.41
CA LEU A 93 16.46 5.13 -10.79
C LEU A 93 16.98 4.08 -11.78
N GLN A 94 17.98 3.28 -11.40
CA GLN A 94 18.44 2.15 -12.21
C GLN A 94 17.49 0.94 -12.19
N ARG A 95 16.83 0.66 -11.06
CA ARG A 95 15.85 -0.44 -10.93
C ARG A 95 14.54 -0.12 -11.66
N SER A 96 14.05 1.11 -11.53
CA SER A 96 12.84 1.60 -12.21
C SER A 96 12.99 1.55 -13.72
N LYS A 97 14.13 2.01 -14.27
CA LYS A 97 14.44 1.94 -15.72
C LYS A 97 14.41 0.55 -16.34
N LYS A 98 14.30 -0.51 -15.54
CA LYS A 98 14.22 -1.90 -16.00
C LYS A 98 12.79 -2.44 -16.04
N ASN A 99 11.81 -1.71 -15.52
CA ASN A 99 10.43 -2.18 -15.42
C ASN A 99 9.43 -1.03 -15.61
N SER A 100 8.68 -1.07 -16.72
CA SER A 100 7.73 -0.01 -17.10
C SER A 100 6.65 0.25 -16.04
N PHE A 101 6.17 -0.80 -15.36
CA PHE A 101 5.19 -0.64 -14.26
C PHE A 101 5.77 0.16 -13.08
N VAL A 102 7.04 -0.07 -12.74
CA VAL A 102 7.71 0.71 -11.69
C VAL A 102 7.85 2.17 -12.12
N GLU A 103 8.20 2.44 -13.38
CA GLU A 103 8.29 3.81 -13.92
C GLU A 103 6.93 4.51 -13.91
N GLU A 104 5.85 3.82 -14.30
CA GLU A 104 4.50 4.36 -14.28
C GLU A 104 4.06 4.76 -12.87
N VAL A 105 4.32 3.91 -11.87
CA VAL A 105 3.98 4.23 -10.47
C VAL A 105 4.79 5.42 -9.99
N ILE A 106 6.10 5.46 -10.24
CA ILE A 106 6.96 6.59 -9.84
C ILE A 106 6.49 7.89 -10.52
N SER A 107 6.23 7.83 -11.83
CA SER A 107 5.73 8.96 -12.62
C SER A 107 4.39 9.48 -12.08
N PHE A 108 3.48 8.57 -11.69
CA PHE A 108 2.23 8.93 -11.03
C PHE A 108 2.47 9.66 -9.71
N LEU A 109 3.34 9.13 -8.85
CA LEU A 109 3.66 9.74 -7.55
C LEU A 109 4.29 11.12 -7.73
N ASP A 110 5.25 11.26 -8.64
CA ASP A 110 5.92 12.53 -8.98
C ASP A 110 4.92 13.57 -9.52
N THR A 111 4.11 13.19 -10.52
CA THR A 111 3.13 14.10 -11.16
C THR A 111 2.04 14.55 -10.18
N ASN A 112 1.74 13.75 -9.16
CA ASN A 112 0.78 14.11 -8.10
C ASN A 112 1.45 14.79 -6.89
N GLY A 113 2.74 15.15 -6.97
CA GLY A 113 3.45 15.86 -5.90
C GLY A 113 3.54 15.05 -4.61
N MET A 114 3.60 13.73 -4.70
CA MET A 114 3.77 12.86 -3.53
C MET A 114 5.26 12.81 -3.17
N SER A 115 5.61 13.25 -1.96
CA SER A 115 6.99 13.11 -1.48
C SER A 115 7.35 11.65 -1.33
N MET A 116 8.45 11.22 -1.94
CA MET A 116 8.93 9.83 -1.88
C MET A 116 10.34 9.77 -1.33
N ARG A 117 10.58 8.88 -0.38
CA ARG A 117 11.93 8.55 0.09
C ARG A 117 12.17 7.04 -0.05
N PRO A 118 13.16 6.63 -0.85
CA PRO A 118 13.69 5.27 -0.82
C PRO A 118 13.99 4.75 0.59
N LEU A 119 13.51 3.55 0.92
CA LEU A 119 14.04 2.82 2.08
C LEU A 119 15.34 2.11 1.70
N SER A 120 16.36 2.26 2.53
CA SER A 120 17.62 1.55 2.38
C SER A 120 17.45 0.08 2.75
N LEU A 121 18.29 -0.79 2.15
CA LEU A 121 18.31 -2.20 2.51
C LEU A 121 18.67 -2.43 3.98
N HIS A 122 19.45 -1.52 4.58
CA HIS A 122 19.80 -1.57 5.99
C HIS A 122 18.57 -1.30 6.88
N GLU A 123 17.76 -0.28 6.56
CA GLU A 123 16.50 -0.02 7.27
C GLU A 123 15.55 -1.23 7.20
N ILE A 124 15.40 -1.82 6.02
CA ILE A 124 14.53 -2.98 5.79
C ILE A 124 15.03 -4.21 6.57
N ARG A 125 16.33 -4.51 6.46
CA ARG A 125 16.95 -5.64 7.17
C ARG A 125 16.83 -5.48 8.68
N ASN A 126 17.11 -4.30 9.23
CA ASN A 126 17.00 -4.04 10.66
C ASN A 126 15.56 -4.25 11.17
N ALA A 127 14.53 -3.80 10.43
CA ALA A 127 13.14 -4.04 10.81
C ALA A 127 12.80 -5.54 10.83
N LEU A 128 13.27 -6.30 9.84
CA LEU A 128 13.08 -7.75 9.77
C LEU A 128 13.81 -8.49 10.89
N GLU A 129 15.08 -8.18 11.13
CA GLU A 129 15.90 -8.82 12.18
C GLU A 129 15.28 -8.59 13.56
N GLN A 130 14.88 -7.35 13.90
CA GLN A 130 14.22 -7.05 15.17
C GLN A 130 12.91 -7.84 15.36
N TYR A 131 12.10 -7.93 14.31
CA TYR A 131 10.87 -8.72 14.35
C TYR A 131 11.16 -10.21 14.54
N MET A 132 12.13 -10.76 13.80
CA MET A 132 12.50 -12.16 13.89
C MET A 132 13.06 -12.51 15.27
N ASP A 133 13.90 -11.66 15.85
CA ASP A 133 14.50 -11.88 17.17
C ASP A 133 13.46 -11.89 18.29
N GLN A 134 12.45 -11.03 18.23
CA GLN A 134 11.36 -11.01 19.22
C GLN A 134 10.53 -12.29 19.19
N TYR A 135 10.13 -12.75 17.99
CA TYR A 135 9.18 -13.86 17.83
C TYR A 135 9.85 -15.25 17.77
N HIS A 136 11.16 -15.31 17.57
CA HIS A 136 11.92 -16.57 17.54
C HIS A 136 12.92 -16.72 18.69
N SER A 137 12.82 -15.91 19.76
CA SER A 137 13.63 -16.04 20.98
C SER A 137 13.57 -17.41 21.70
N ASN A 138 12.63 -18.29 21.30
CA ASN A 138 12.50 -19.67 21.79
C ASN A 138 12.96 -20.76 20.79
N ILE A 139 13.56 -20.40 19.64
CA ILE A 139 14.10 -21.34 18.67
C ILE A 139 15.63 -21.15 18.61
N ASP A 140 16.38 -22.05 19.25
CA ASP A 140 17.84 -22.05 19.19
C ASP A 140 18.34 -22.16 17.73
N GLY A 141 19.10 -21.16 17.27
CA GLY A 141 20.11 -21.34 16.21
C GLY A 141 20.01 -20.46 14.94
N PRO A 142 20.96 -20.64 13.99
CA PRO A 142 21.20 -19.82 12.78
C PRO A 142 20.06 -19.74 11.75
N LYS A 143 18.86 -20.23 12.07
CA LYS A 143 17.70 -20.29 11.18
C LYS A 143 17.01 -18.93 10.98
N SER A 144 17.11 -17.99 11.92
CA SER A 144 16.51 -16.65 11.78
C SER A 144 17.22 -15.79 10.75
N LEU A 145 18.56 -15.75 10.79
CA LEU A 145 19.40 -15.02 9.82
C LEU A 145 19.25 -15.57 8.39
N ASP A 146 19.24 -16.89 8.22
CA ASP A 146 19.03 -17.53 6.91
C ASP A 146 17.64 -17.22 6.32
N ARG A 147 16.60 -17.10 7.16
CA ARG A 147 15.26 -16.65 6.75
C ARG A 147 15.29 -15.20 6.26
N VAL A 148 15.96 -14.29 6.99
CA VAL A 148 16.11 -12.89 6.58
C VAL A 148 16.85 -12.79 5.25
N ASP A 149 17.95 -13.51 5.06
CA ASP A 149 18.73 -13.47 3.83
C ASP A 149 17.93 -13.98 2.62
N GLY A 150 17.14 -15.05 2.79
CA GLY A 150 16.22 -15.54 1.76
C GLY A 150 15.19 -14.49 1.32
N LEU A 151 14.64 -13.72 2.28
CA LEU A 151 13.71 -12.63 1.99
C LEU A 151 14.39 -11.43 1.34
N MET A 152 15.59 -11.08 1.82
CA MET A 152 16.34 -9.93 1.33
C MET A 152 16.68 -10.06 -0.15
N ALA A 153 16.89 -11.28 -0.68
CA ALA A 153 17.09 -11.52 -2.10
C ALA A 153 15.96 -10.91 -2.98
N PHE A 154 14.71 -11.00 -2.53
CA PHE A 154 13.56 -10.42 -3.23
C PHE A 154 13.44 -8.92 -2.99
N LEU A 155 13.69 -8.47 -1.77
CA LEU A 155 13.57 -7.05 -1.38
C LEU A 155 14.67 -6.20 -2.03
N GLU A 156 15.85 -6.76 -2.27
CA GLU A 156 16.94 -6.16 -3.05
C GLU A 156 16.57 -5.90 -4.50
N ALA A 157 15.68 -6.71 -5.08
CA ALA A 157 15.16 -6.51 -6.43
C ALA A 157 13.93 -5.59 -6.45
N SER A 158 13.38 -5.23 -5.29
CA SER A 158 12.14 -4.48 -5.16
C SER A 158 12.38 -2.97 -5.00
N VAL A 159 11.31 -2.20 -5.20
CA VAL A 159 11.27 -0.75 -4.91
C VAL A 159 10.33 -0.53 -3.75
N ILE A 160 10.88 0.00 -2.66
CA ILE A 160 10.16 0.26 -1.41
C ILE A 160 10.39 1.72 -1.03
N LEU A 161 9.30 2.47 -0.89
CA LEU A 161 9.29 3.91 -0.72
C LEU A 161 8.53 4.28 0.54
N ALA A 162 9.08 5.16 1.36
CA ALA A 162 8.34 5.88 2.37
C ALA A 162 7.68 7.11 1.72
N ILE A 163 6.34 7.17 1.79
CA ILE A 163 5.55 8.21 1.12
C ILE A 163 5.13 9.26 2.14
N GLY A 164 5.41 10.54 1.88
CA GLY A 164 5.12 11.67 2.75
C GLY A 164 3.64 12.09 2.77
N LYS A 165 3.22 12.77 3.85
CA LYS A 165 1.91 13.44 3.92
C LYS A 165 1.82 14.56 2.88
N GLY A 166 0.69 14.64 2.19
CA GLY A 166 0.31 15.82 1.45
C GLY A 166 -0.25 16.88 2.37
N THR A 167 0.22 18.13 2.26
CA THR A 167 -0.50 19.25 2.89
C THR A 167 -1.83 19.39 2.16
N GLY A 168 -2.92 18.87 2.74
CA GLY A 168 -4.27 18.84 2.16
C GLY A 168 -4.91 20.22 1.96
N LYS A 169 -4.27 21.09 1.16
CA LYS A 169 -4.91 22.22 0.51
C LYS A 169 -5.37 21.71 -0.86
N ASN A 170 -6.66 21.88 -1.15
CA ASN A 170 -7.27 21.53 -2.44
C ASN A 170 -6.34 22.01 -3.57
N ILE A 171 -5.69 21.08 -4.29
CA ILE A 171 -4.94 21.42 -5.49
C ILE A 171 -6.00 21.61 -6.57
N PRO A 172 -6.24 22.83 -7.10
CA PRO A 172 -6.99 22.96 -8.32
C PRO A 172 -6.15 22.29 -9.41
N LEU A 173 -6.74 21.35 -10.15
CA LEU A 173 -6.14 20.79 -11.35
C LEU A 173 -5.94 21.93 -12.35
N GLY A 174 -4.77 22.57 -12.31
CA GLY A 174 -4.34 23.56 -13.29
C GLY A 174 -3.87 22.84 -14.55
N THR A 175 -4.74 22.78 -15.55
CA THR A 175 -4.34 22.49 -16.93
C THR A 175 -3.48 23.63 -17.44
N ASN A 176 -2.18 23.40 -17.62
CA ASN A 176 -1.35 24.25 -18.48
C ASN A 176 -0.89 23.42 -19.67
N SER A 177 -1.77 23.30 -20.66
CA SER A 177 -1.39 23.10 -22.05
C SER A 177 -0.78 24.41 -22.58
N SER A 178 0.47 24.35 -23.04
CA SER A 178 1.09 25.44 -23.78
C SER A 178 0.56 25.45 -25.22
N THR A 179 -0.20 26.49 -25.61
CA THR A 179 -0.18 27.08 -26.96
C THR A 179 -0.86 28.46 -26.94
N PRO A 180 -0.45 29.41 -27.80
CA PRO A 180 -0.59 30.84 -27.54
C PRO A 180 -1.85 31.49 -28.10
N ALA A 181 -2.26 32.54 -27.36
CA ALA A 181 -3.07 33.71 -27.70
C ALA A 181 -3.72 33.81 -29.09
N VAL A 182 -5.06 33.90 -29.08
CA VAL A 182 -5.83 34.75 -30.01
C VAL A 182 -6.85 35.55 -29.19
N ASN A 183 -6.82 36.87 -29.36
CA ASN A 183 -7.73 37.84 -28.77
C ASN A 183 -9.19 37.59 -29.17
N ALA A 184 -10.12 37.65 -28.22
CA ALA A 184 -11.45 38.21 -28.43
C ALA A 184 -12.08 38.60 -27.08
N THR A 185 -12.69 39.77 -27.11
CA THR A 185 -13.24 40.60 -26.03
C THR A 185 -14.57 40.11 -25.45
N SER A 186 -14.93 40.76 -24.32
CA SER A 186 -16.26 41.16 -23.81
C SER A 186 -17.07 40.23 -22.87
N HIS A 187 -17.29 40.77 -21.65
CA HIS A 187 -18.56 40.87 -20.89
C HIS A 187 -19.22 39.55 -20.41
N ASP A 188 -19.60 39.30 -19.15
CA ASP A 188 -20.05 40.17 -18.04
C ASP A 188 -19.83 39.55 -16.64
N ASN A 189 -19.71 40.44 -15.64
CA ASN A 189 -19.69 40.20 -14.20
C ASN A 189 -21.05 39.72 -13.65
N VAL A 190 -21.06 38.93 -12.57
CA VAL A 190 -21.84 39.26 -11.35
C VAL A 190 -21.11 38.70 -10.10
N ASP A 191 -20.85 39.61 -9.18
CA ASP A 191 -20.21 39.49 -7.88
C ASP A 191 -20.94 38.61 -6.85
N PHE A 192 -20.18 38.04 -5.91
CA PHE A 192 -20.64 37.92 -4.52
C PHE A 192 -19.50 38.31 -3.57
N GLU A 193 -19.77 39.40 -2.85
CA GLU A 193 -18.87 40.14 -1.96
C GLU A 193 -18.38 39.35 -0.75
N ASN A 194 -17.14 39.67 -0.37
CA ASN A 194 -16.55 39.45 0.94
C ASN A 194 -17.06 40.47 1.96
N HIS A 195 -17.26 40.04 3.21
CA HIS A 195 -16.97 40.86 4.39
C HIS A 195 -16.45 39.96 5.53
N LEU A 196 -15.13 40.03 5.79
CA LEU A 196 -14.43 40.71 6.89
C LEU A 196 -14.59 40.04 8.28
N ILE A 197 -13.54 39.37 8.74
CA ILE A 197 -12.57 39.77 9.79
C ILE A 197 -13.05 39.37 11.19
N ASP A 198 -12.32 38.42 11.79
CA ASP A 198 -11.74 38.73 13.10
C ASP A 198 -10.29 38.20 13.15
N ASN A 199 -9.37 39.14 13.25
CA ASN A 199 -7.93 38.94 13.33
C ASN A 199 -7.53 39.08 14.79
N THR A 200 -6.96 38.03 15.37
CA THR A 200 -5.98 38.17 16.45
C THR A 200 -4.70 37.47 16.03
N SER A 201 -3.77 38.28 15.53
CA SER A 201 -2.38 37.94 15.22
C SER A 201 -1.53 37.84 16.49
N VAL A 202 -0.29 37.35 16.29
CA VAL A 202 0.96 37.46 17.08
C VAL A 202 1.44 36.03 17.41
N ASN A 203 2.52 35.48 16.85
CA ASN A 203 3.77 36.08 16.39
C ASN A 203 4.41 35.29 15.24
N SER A 204 4.86 36.02 14.22
CA SER A 204 5.81 35.57 13.22
C SER A 204 7.23 35.62 13.79
N GLY A 205 7.87 34.46 13.91
CA GLY A 205 9.31 34.33 14.14
C GLY A 205 9.99 33.83 12.87
N ASN A 206 10.91 34.64 12.34
CA ASN A 206 11.78 34.30 11.22
C ASN A 206 12.53 32.99 11.42
N GLY A 207 12.62 32.20 10.35
CA GLY A 207 13.80 31.40 10.01
C GLY A 207 14.12 30.22 10.92
N MET A 208 13.52 29.06 10.64
CA MET A 208 14.25 27.80 10.66
C MET A 208 13.80 26.94 9.49
N ARG A 209 14.77 26.55 8.65
CA ARG A 209 14.68 25.38 7.78
C ARG A 209 14.18 24.23 8.64
N GLN A 210 12.96 23.76 8.42
CA GLN A 210 12.55 22.47 8.96
C GLN A 210 13.42 21.41 8.29
N ASP A 211 14.14 20.65 9.11
CA ASP A 211 14.96 19.53 8.66
C ASP A 211 14.15 18.62 7.74
N ILE A 212 14.59 18.51 6.49
CA ILE A 212 13.99 17.67 5.44
C ILE A 212 14.01 16.18 5.85
N ASN A 213 14.80 15.83 6.87
CA ASN A 213 14.96 14.46 7.36
C ASN A 213 13.84 13.94 8.26
N HIS A 214 12.87 14.77 8.70
CA HIS A 214 11.83 14.34 9.67
C HIS A 214 10.39 14.75 9.27
N GLN A 215 10.08 14.88 7.98
CA GLN A 215 8.67 14.94 7.55
C GLN A 215 8.00 13.58 7.84
N PRO A 216 6.91 13.51 8.63
CA PRO A 216 6.27 12.24 8.94
C PRO A 216 5.69 11.62 7.67
N HIS A 217 6.12 10.39 7.37
CA HIS A 217 5.58 9.62 6.26
C HIS A 217 4.13 9.20 6.55
N SER A 218 3.28 9.18 5.54
CA SER A 218 1.91 8.67 5.61
C SER A 218 1.85 7.14 5.60
N PHE A 219 2.63 6.50 4.75
CA PHE A 219 2.63 5.04 4.57
C PHE A 219 3.91 4.56 3.88
N ILE A 220 4.16 3.25 3.94
CA ILE A 220 5.22 2.59 3.16
C ILE A 220 4.58 1.99 1.91
N LEU A 221 5.14 2.23 0.74
CA LEU A 221 4.73 1.66 -0.53
C LEU A 221 5.77 0.63 -1.00
N HIS A 222 5.39 -0.63 -1.07
CA HIS A 222 6.16 -1.69 -1.72
C HIS A 222 5.56 -1.94 -3.11
N ILE A 223 6.32 -1.64 -4.16
CA ILE A 223 5.90 -1.88 -5.55
C ILE A 223 6.23 -3.32 -5.91
N CYS A 224 5.22 -4.11 -6.29
CA CYS A 224 5.28 -5.55 -6.49
C CYS A 224 5.03 -5.92 -7.97
N PRO A 225 6.07 -5.95 -8.83
CA PRO A 225 5.96 -6.50 -10.19
C PRO A 225 5.53 -7.97 -10.17
N THR A 226 4.84 -8.42 -11.21
CA THR A 226 4.55 -9.84 -11.42
C THR A 226 5.85 -10.54 -11.83
N LEU A 227 6.27 -11.54 -11.07
CA LEU A 227 7.50 -12.29 -11.32
C LEU A 227 7.19 -13.66 -11.94
N THR A 228 8.01 -14.07 -12.91
CA THR A 228 7.96 -15.45 -13.42
C THR A 228 8.55 -16.41 -12.40
N LEU A 229 8.19 -17.69 -12.50
CA LEU A 229 8.74 -18.74 -11.63
C LEU A 229 10.28 -18.79 -11.70
N ASP A 230 10.83 -18.70 -12.90
CA ASP A 230 12.28 -18.65 -13.14
C ASP A 230 12.93 -17.42 -12.48
N THR A 231 12.27 -16.26 -12.52
CA THR A 231 12.77 -15.05 -11.84
C THR A 231 12.78 -15.22 -10.32
N ILE A 232 11.70 -15.79 -9.75
CA ILE A 232 11.60 -16.06 -8.32
C ILE A 232 12.74 -16.99 -7.89
N HIS A 233 12.94 -18.08 -8.62
CA HIS A 233 14.00 -19.05 -8.32
C HIS A 233 15.39 -18.44 -8.43
N LYS A 234 15.68 -17.73 -9.54
CA LYS A 234 16.97 -17.06 -9.77
C LYS A 234 17.29 -16.00 -8.72
N LEU A 235 16.29 -15.25 -8.25
CA LEU A 235 16.51 -14.24 -7.21
C LEU A 235 16.95 -14.90 -5.90
N HIS A 236 16.21 -15.91 -5.45
CA HIS A 236 16.52 -16.60 -4.20
C HIS A 236 17.86 -17.36 -4.27
N GLN A 237 18.20 -17.92 -5.44
CA GLN A 237 19.46 -18.62 -5.66
C GLN A 237 20.73 -17.76 -5.48
N LYS A 238 20.62 -16.43 -5.56
CA LYS A 238 21.76 -15.52 -5.37
C LYS A 238 22.35 -15.59 -3.97
N GLN A 239 21.53 -15.92 -2.98
CA GLN A 239 21.94 -15.98 -1.58
C GLN A 239 22.25 -17.41 -1.14
N ARG A 240 21.54 -18.41 -1.68
CA ARG A 240 21.74 -19.84 -1.33
C ARG A 240 21.23 -20.77 -2.41
N THR A 241 21.74 -21.99 -2.47
CA THR A 241 21.12 -23.04 -3.30
C THR A 241 19.75 -23.39 -2.74
N SER A 242 18.71 -23.33 -3.57
CA SER A 242 17.34 -23.71 -3.18
C SER A 242 16.62 -24.44 -4.31
N SER A 243 15.65 -25.25 -3.92
CA SER A 243 14.59 -25.76 -4.80
C SER A 243 13.67 -24.63 -5.28
N VAL A 244 12.82 -24.92 -6.28
CA VAL A 244 11.79 -23.97 -6.74
C VAL A 244 10.78 -23.71 -5.63
N SER A 245 10.37 -24.76 -4.92
CA SER A 245 9.35 -24.68 -3.88
C SER A 245 9.80 -23.85 -2.69
N GLU A 246 11.05 -23.99 -2.26
CA GLU A 246 11.63 -23.14 -1.21
C GLU A 246 11.66 -21.67 -1.63
N ALA A 247 12.03 -21.39 -2.90
CA ALA A 247 12.05 -20.03 -3.42
C ALA A 247 10.64 -19.42 -3.47
N VAL A 248 9.64 -20.19 -3.94
CA VAL A 248 8.25 -19.73 -3.99
C VAL A 248 7.68 -19.56 -2.59
N ALA A 249 7.98 -20.44 -1.65
CA ALA A 249 7.53 -20.30 -0.28
C ALA A 249 8.13 -19.06 0.40
N ALA A 250 9.44 -18.81 0.24
CA ALA A 250 10.07 -17.58 0.71
C ALA A 250 9.44 -16.33 0.06
N TYR A 251 9.15 -16.39 -1.25
CA TYR A 251 8.45 -15.32 -1.95
C TYR A 251 7.02 -15.09 -1.42
N ALA A 252 6.30 -16.15 -1.08
CA ALA A 252 4.93 -16.08 -0.54
C ALA A 252 4.87 -15.37 0.81
N TRP A 253 5.84 -15.61 1.68
CA TRP A 253 5.91 -14.98 3.00
C TRP A 253 6.43 -13.53 2.96
N ARG A 254 7.05 -13.11 1.86
CA ARG A 254 7.72 -11.80 1.73
C ARG A 254 6.84 -10.63 2.14
N ASN A 255 5.62 -10.54 1.60
CA ASN A 255 4.75 -9.38 1.86
C ASN A 255 4.22 -9.38 3.30
N SER A 256 3.79 -10.54 3.80
CA SER A 256 3.28 -10.68 5.17
C SER A 256 4.35 -10.38 6.22
N LEU A 257 5.55 -10.97 6.08
CA LEU A 257 6.66 -10.73 7.02
C LEU A 257 7.17 -9.30 6.98
N LEU A 258 7.19 -8.67 5.79
CA LEU A 258 7.52 -7.25 5.68
C LEU A 258 6.48 -6.38 6.40
N THR A 259 5.20 -6.72 6.27
CA THR A 259 4.12 -6.02 6.99
C THR A 259 4.27 -6.15 8.49
N ASP A 260 4.45 -7.39 8.99
CA ASP A 260 4.61 -7.64 10.42
C ASP A 260 5.83 -6.94 10.99
N ALA A 261 6.96 -6.98 10.26
CA ALA A 261 8.20 -6.34 10.67
C ALA A 261 8.04 -4.82 10.83
N PHE A 262 7.40 -4.14 9.88
CA PHE A 262 7.17 -2.70 10.00
C PHE A 262 6.11 -2.35 11.06
N TYR A 263 5.09 -3.18 11.27
CA TYR A 263 4.15 -2.98 12.37
C TYR A 263 4.85 -3.10 13.73
N TYR A 264 5.69 -4.13 13.90
CA TYR A 264 6.48 -4.32 15.10
C TYR A 264 7.47 -3.18 15.33
N TYR A 265 8.26 -2.85 14.31
CA TYR A 265 9.26 -1.77 14.36
C TYR A 265 8.64 -0.44 14.78
N ASN A 266 7.47 -0.09 14.25
CA ASN A 266 6.75 1.12 14.62
C ASN A 266 6.24 1.07 16.08
N SER A 267 5.77 -0.09 16.54
CA SER A 267 5.26 -0.24 17.91
C SER A 267 6.35 -0.09 18.99
N VAL A 268 7.58 -0.52 18.70
CA VAL A 268 8.69 -0.54 19.68
C VAL A 268 9.52 0.74 19.63
N ASN A 269 9.87 1.20 18.43
CA ASN A 269 10.85 2.28 18.30
C ASN A 269 10.22 3.68 18.28
N GLY A 270 8.90 3.79 18.44
CA GLY A 270 8.17 5.03 18.19
C GLY A 270 8.40 5.57 16.78
N GLY A 271 8.87 4.71 15.86
CA GLY A 271 9.19 5.03 14.49
C GLY A 271 7.93 5.26 13.67
N ILE A 272 8.07 6.05 12.60
CA ILE A 272 7.08 6.37 11.55
C ILE A 272 5.62 6.28 12.05
N GLU A 273 5.09 7.37 12.64
CA GLU A 273 3.71 7.45 13.13
C GLU A 273 2.72 6.68 12.22
N GLN A 274 2.23 5.54 12.71
CA GLN A 274 1.17 4.73 12.07
C GLN A 274 1.29 4.53 10.55
N SER A 275 2.49 4.28 10.01
CA SER A 275 2.58 3.99 8.58
C SER A 275 2.11 2.57 8.28
N SER A 276 0.85 2.43 7.86
CA SER A 276 0.40 1.24 7.14
C SER A 276 1.36 0.95 5.97
N ILE A 277 1.60 -0.31 5.64
CA ILE A 277 2.27 -0.67 4.39
C ILE A 277 1.22 -0.91 3.29
N VAL A 278 1.59 -0.63 2.06
CA VAL A 278 0.81 -0.92 0.86
C VAL A 278 1.66 -1.76 -0.07
N HIS A 279 1.20 -2.95 -0.40
CA HIS A 279 1.80 -3.82 -1.40
C HIS A 279 1.07 -3.59 -2.72
N LEU A 280 1.65 -2.78 -3.58
CA LEU A 280 1.05 -2.43 -4.86
C LEU A 280 1.42 -3.45 -5.92
N HIS A 281 0.50 -4.38 -6.18
CA HIS A 281 0.66 -5.40 -7.21
C HIS A 281 0.41 -4.88 -8.63
N GLN A 282 1.27 -5.28 -9.56
CA GLN A 282 1.20 -4.87 -10.98
C GLN A 282 -0.15 -5.20 -11.63
N ASP A 283 -0.67 -6.40 -11.42
CA ASP A 283 -1.95 -6.82 -12.00
C ASP A 283 -3.13 -5.98 -11.46
N VAL A 284 -3.06 -5.55 -10.20
CA VAL A 284 -4.07 -4.69 -9.57
C VAL A 284 -4.00 -3.27 -10.13
N TRP A 285 -2.80 -2.73 -10.33
CA TRP A 285 -2.58 -1.43 -10.97
C TRP A 285 -3.12 -1.41 -12.39
N ASN A 286 -2.75 -2.40 -13.21
CA ASN A 286 -3.14 -2.47 -14.62
C ASN A 286 -4.66 -2.58 -14.78
N ARG A 287 -5.31 -3.38 -13.93
CA ARG A 287 -6.75 -3.65 -14.01
C ARG A 287 -7.61 -2.50 -13.50
N SER A 288 -7.18 -1.80 -12.44
CA SER A 288 -8.02 -0.81 -11.77
C SER A 288 -7.24 0.47 -11.39
N PRO A 289 -6.59 1.13 -12.37
CA PRO A 289 -5.69 2.25 -12.10
C PRO A 289 -6.41 3.40 -11.39
N ALA A 290 -7.62 3.77 -11.82
CA ALA A 290 -8.39 4.86 -11.20
C ALA A 290 -8.67 4.60 -9.71
N ILE A 291 -9.06 3.38 -9.34
CA ILE A 291 -9.34 2.99 -7.95
C ILE A 291 -8.06 3.02 -7.13
N VAL A 292 -6.99 2.41 -7.65
CA VAL A 292 -5.70 2.32 -6.94
C VAL A 292 -5.09 3.69 -6.72
N GLN A 293 -5.04 4.52 -7.76
CA GLN A 293 -4.54 5.90 -7.69
C GLN A 293 -5.33 6.73 -6.68
N SER A 294 -6.65 6.56 -6.65
CA SER A 294 -7.50 7.23 -5.66
C SER A 294 -7.18 6.79 -4.22
N ARG A 295 -6.95 5.50 -4.00
CA ARG A 295 -6.55 4.96 -2.68
C ARG A 295 -5.18 5.49 -2.24
N LEU A 296 -4.20 5.54 -3.15
CA LEU A 296 -2.87 6.09 -2.86
C LEU A 296 -2.95 7.58 -2.49
N ARG A 297 -3.70 8.38 -3.26
CA ARG A 297 -3.98 9.79 -2.92
C ARG A 297 -4.61 9.92 -1.55
N SER A 298 -5.65 9.12 -1.27
CA SER A 298 -6.36 9.14 0.01
C SER A 298 -5.44 8.84 1.20
N LYS A 299 -4.50 7.90 1.08
CA LYS A 299 -3.50 7.60 2.12
C LYS A 299 -2.52 8.77 2.37
N CYS A 300 -2.23 9.57 1.35
CA CYS A 300 -1.46 10.81 1.50
C CYS A 300 -2.29 11.98 2.07
N GLY A 301 -3.59 11.80 2.30
CA GLY A 301 -4.49 12.90 2.66
C GLY A 301 -4.85 13.81 1.47
N TYR A 302 -4.55 13.39 0.24
CA TYR A 302 -5.01 14.04 -0.98
C TYR A 302 -6.39 13.50 -1.35
N TYR A 303 -7.39 14.36 -1.28
CA TYR A 303 -8.75 14.08 -1.73
C TYR A 303 -9.21 15.23 -2.59
N HIS A 304 -9.94 14.94 -3.67
CA HIS A 304 -10.66 15.99 -4.38
C HIS A 304 -11.80 16.51 -3.52
N ARG A 305 -12.40 15.62 -2.71
CA ARG A 305 -13.54 15.97 -1.85
C ARG A 305 -13.47 15.30 -0.49
N ARG A 306 -13.55 16.11 0.58
CA ARG A 306 -13.76 15.64 1.95
C ARG A 306 -15.15 15.99 2.43
N ILE A 307 -15.91 14.96 2.78
CA ILE A 307 -17.29 15.06 3.25
C ILE A 307 -17.34 14.55 4.68
N TYR A 308 -17.92 15.32 5.58
CA TYR A 308 -18.18 14.85 6.94
C TYR A 308 -19.55 14.18 7.02
N ALA A 309 -19.65 13.11 7.80
CA ALA A 309 -20.92 12.41 8.02
C ALA A 309 -22.07 13.38 8.42
N ARG A 310 -21.84 14.43 9.21
CA ARG A 310 -22.90 15.40 9.55
C ARG A 310 -23.55 16.11 8.33
N GLN A 311 -22.85 16.17 7.20
CA GLN A 311 -23.32 16.78 5.94
C GLN A 311 -24.11 15.80 5.06
N THR A 312 -24.31 14.57 5.53
CA THR A 312 -24.95 13.51 4.76
C THR A 312 -26.16 12.93 5.46
N VAL A 313 -26.99 12.21 4.72
CA VAL A 313 -28.02 11.31 5.25
C VAL A 313 -27.69 9.88 4.83
N VAL A 314 -28.21 8.91 5.57
CA VAL A 314 -28.07 7.50 5.26
C VAL A 314 -29.45 6.94 4.92
N ARG A 315 -29.50 6.07 3.91
CA ARG A 315 -30.74 5.42 3.46
C ARG A 315 -30.48 3.97 3.13
N ARG A 316 -31.54 3.16 3.19
CA ARG A 316 -31.55 1.85 2.56
C ARG A 316 -31.48 2.05 1.04
N ILE A 317 -30.68 1.24 0.35
CA ILE A 317 -30.59 1.25 -1.11
C ILE A 317 -30.80 -0.16 -1.66
N THR A 318 -31.19 -0.22 -2.93
CA THR A 318 -31.51 -1.44 -3.65
C THR A 318 -30.31 -1.99 -4.41
N LYS A 319 -30.46 -3.17 -5.03
CA LYS A 319 -29.40 -3.76 -5.86
C LYS A 319 -29.05 -2.88 -7.06
N SER A 320 -30.03 -2.24 -7.68
CA SER A 320 -29.82 -1.32 -8.81
C SER A 320 -29.00 -0.10 -8.42
N ASP A 321 -29.01 0.30 -7.14
CA ASP A 321 -28.22 1.42 -6.66
C ASP A 321 -26.78 1.01 -6.33
N TYR A 322 -26.59 -0.08 -5.56
CA TYR A 322 -25.27 -0.41 -5.04
C TYR A 322 -24.38 -1.13 -6.04
N ILE A 323 -24.93 -1.92 -6.98
CA ILE A 323 -24.12 -2.68 -7.92
C ILE A 323 -23.28 -1.73 -8.80
N PRO A 324 -23.87 -0.74 -9.50
CA PRO A 324 -23.09 0.20 -10.31
C PRO A 324 -22.06 0.98 -9.48
N PHE A 325 -22.44 1.41 -8.28
CA PHE A 325 -21.54 2.14 -7.40
C PHE A 325 -20.33 1.30 -6.97
N LEU A 326 -20.54 0.04 -6.60
CA LEU A 326 -19.45 -0.85 -6.19
C LEU A 326 -18.56 -1.27 -7.37
N GLU A 327 -19.13 -1.51 -8.56
CA GLU A 327 -18.34 -1.81 -9.77
C GLU A 327 -17.42 -0.63 -10.16
N GLU A 328 -17.89 0.61 -10.03
CA GLU A 328 -17.10 1.81 -10.35
C GLU A 328 -16.04 2.11 -9.28
N ASN A 329 -16.35 1.90 -7.99
CA ASN A 329 -15.57 2.48 -6.90
C ASN A 329 -14.87 1.45 -5.98
N HIS A 330 -15.21 0.15 -6.06
CA HIS A 330 -14.64 -0.88 -5.19
C HIS A 330 -13.67 -1.80 -5.96
N LEU A 331 -12.48 -2.03 -5.40
CA LEU A 331 -11.42 -2.81 -6.07
C LEU A 331 -11.83 -4.24 -6.47
N TRP A 332 -12.76 -4.80 -5.69
CA TRP A 332 -13.32 -6.14 -5.86
C TRP A 332 -14.69 -6.17 -6.56
N GLY A 333 -15.19 -5.03 -7.03
CA GLY A 333 -16.54 -4.91 -7.58
C GLY A 333 -17.67 -5.24 -6.60
N ALA A 334 -18.86 -5.39 -7.16
CA ALA A 334 -20.10 -5.67 -6.45
C ALA A 334 -20.25 -7.16 -6.13
N THR A 335 -20.87 -7.46 -4.99
CA THR A 335 -21.32 -8.82 -4.68
C THR A 335 -22.76 -8.78 -4.20
N GLY A 336 -23.49 -9.88 -4.39
CA GLY A 336 -24.86 -10.00 -3.92
C GLY A 336 -24.93 -9.81 -2.41
N ALA A 337 -25.85 -8.97 -1.96
CA ALA A 337 -26.06 -8.65 -0.55
C ALA A 337 -27.54 -8.63 -0.18
N LYS A 338 -27.84 -8.92 1.09
CA LYS A 338 -29.21 -8.84 1.65
C LYS A 338 -29.54 -7.42 2.09
N TYR A 339 -28.56 -6.70 2.60
CA TYR A 339 -28.70 -5.32 3.05
C TYR A 339 -27.74 -4.43 2.27
N GLY A 340 -28.24 -3.29 1.77
CA GLY A 340 -27.44 -2.27 1.13
C GLY A 340 -27.82 -0.90 1.70
N TYR A 341 -26.83 -0.11 2.08
CA TYR A 341 -27.02 1.24 2.58
C TYR A 341 -26.14 2.23 1.82
N GLY A 342 -26.70 3.40 1.56
CA GLY A 342 -26.04 4.50 0.86
C GLY A 342 -25.97 5.74 1.73
N VAL A 343 -24.87 6.48 1.60
CA VAL A 343 -24.71 7.83 2.16
C VAL A 343 -24.87 8.86 1.07
N PHE A 344 -25.76 9.84 1.29
CA PHE A 344 -26.12 10.87 0.33
C PHE A 344 -25.86 12.27 0.88
N LEU A 345 -25.47 13.23 0.03
CA LEU A 345 -25.27 14.62 0.44
C LEU A 345 -26.58 15.36 0.73
N LYS A 346 -26.64 16.09 1.86
CA LYS A 346 -27.84 16.84 2.28
C LYS A 346 -28.23 17.99 1.32
N SER A 347 -27.25 18.67 0.72
CA SER A 347 -27.51 19.90 -0.05
C SER A 347 -28.33 19.69 -1.32
N LYS A 348 -28.40 18.46 -1.84
CA LYS A 348 -29.23 18.08 -2.99
C LYS A 348 -30.64 17.58 -2.61
N MET A 349 -30.98 17.59 -1.31
CA MET A 349 -32.32 17.22 -0.81
C MET A 349 -33.16 18.44 -0.41
N LYS A 350 -32.60 19.66 -0.50
CA LYS A 350 -33.33 20.90 -0.25
C LYS A 350 -34.20 21.28 -1.46
N GLY A 351 -35.20 20.43 -1.70
CA GLY A 351 -36.26 20.60 -2.70
C GLY A 351 -37.55 19.88 -2.29
N ALA A 352 -37.46 18.90 -1.38
CA ALA A 352 -38.64 18.27 -0.77
C ALA A 352 -39.27 19.20 0.29
N LYS A 353 -40.05 20.18 -0.17
CA LYS A 353 -41.05 20.82 0.67
C LYS A 353 -42.03 19.74 1.13
N GLN A 354 -42.25 19.71 2.44
CA GLN A 354 -43.30 18.95 3.08
C GLN A 354 -44.67 19.40 2.56
N HIS A 355 -45.22 18.74 1.55
CA HIS A 355 -46.67 18.59 1.42
C HIS A 355 -46.96 17.23 0.78
N GLN A 356 -47.98 16.59 1.32
CA GLN A 356 -48.46 15.27 0.97
C GLN A 356 -48.74 15.15 -0.54
N HIS A 357 -47.83 14.50 -1.26
CA HIS A 357 -48.10 13.40 -2.18
C HIS A 357 -46.74 12.84 -2.63
N GLN A 358 -46.55 11.57 -2.33
CA GLN A 358 -45.30 10.85 -2.48
C GLN A 358 -45.19 10.39 -3.94
N THR A 359 -44.57 11.21 -4.79
CA THR A 359 -44.23 10.88 -6.17
C THR A 359 -42.81 11.36 -6.49
N ASP A 360 -41.88 10.40 -6.51
CA ASP A 360 -40.68 10.21 -7.36
C ASP A 360 -39.62 11.31 -7.55
N ALA A 361 -39.71 12.50 -6.95
CA ALA A 361 -38.67 13.54 -7.07
C ALA A 361 -37.52 13.41 -6.02
N GLU A 362 -36.97 12.21 -5.81
CA GLU A 362 -35.75 11.97 -4.99
C GLU A 362 -34.44 11.87 -5.81
N ASP A 363 -34.51 12.05 -7.13
CA ASP A 363 -33.50 11.58 -8.09
C ASP A 363 -32.16 12.34 -8.13
N ASP A 364 -32.00 13.48 -7.46
CA ASP A 364 -30.76 14.27 -7.55
C ASP A 364 -29.78 14.06 -6.39
N ALA A 365 -30.07 13.20 -5.41
CA ALA A 365 -29.18 12.97 -4.28
C ALA A 365 -27.90 12.23 -4.70
N VAL A 366 -26.74 12.88 -4.62
CA VAL A 366 -25.45 12.24 -4.95
C VAL A 366 -25.07 11.23 -3.88
N LEU A 367 -25.03 9.95 -4.27
CA LEU A 367 -24.49 8.84 -3.50
C LEU A 367 -22.97 8.97 -3.41
N VAL A 368 -22.43 8.96 -2.19
CA VAL A 368 -21.00 9.21 -1.92
C VAL A 368 -20.30 8.09 -1.15
N ALA A 369 -21.05 7.15 -0.57
CA ALA A 369 -20.51 5.94 0.03
C ALA A 369 -21.57 4.84 0.09
N VAL A 370 -21.13 3.59 0.03
CA VAL A 370 -21.98 2.40 0.10
C VAL A 370 -21.38 1.40 1.07
N ALA A 371 -22.25 0.74 1.85
CA ALA A 371 -21.91 -0.50 2.55
C ALA A 371 -22.99 -1.57 2.31
N THR A 372 -22.57 -2.81 2.12
CA THR A 372 -23.47 -3.94 1.93
C THR A 372 -23.20 -5.04 2.95
N PHE A 373 -24.27 -5.70 3.42
CA PHE A 373 -24.21 -6.73 4.46
C PHE A 373 -24.92 -8.01 4.05
N SER A 374 -24.42 -9.13 4.55
CA SER A 374 -24.95 -10.47 4.30
C SER A 374 -26.28 -10.73 5.02
N SER A 375 -26.89 -11.88 4.76
CA SER A 375 -28.00 -12.39 5.56
C SER A 375 -27.52 -12.82 6.95
N LYS A 376 -28.45 -12.79 7.92
CA LYS A 376 -28.23 -13.26 9.29
C LYS A 376 -27.72 -14.71 9.29
N ARG A 377 -26.68 -14.98 10.09
CA ARG A 377 -26.27 -16.33 10.51
C ARG A 377 -26.39 -16.46 12.02
N GLU A 378 -26.84 -17.60 12.50
CA GLU A 378 -26.83 -17.89 13.94
C GLU A 378 -25.50 -18.55 14.29
N VAL A 379 -24.78 -17.94 15.22
CA VAL A 379 -23.48 -18.42 15.70
C VAL A 379 -23.55 -18.48 17.22
N ASN A 380 -23.07 -19.58 17.82
CA ASN A 380 -22.89 -19.61 19.26
C ASN A 380 -21.50 -19.06 19.58
N ARG A 381 -21.38 -18.14 20.53
CA ARG A 381 -20.11 -17.59 21.00
C ARG A 381 -20.09 -17.68 22.52
N ALA A 382 -19.14 -18.44 23.05
CA ALA A 382 -19.00 -18.65 24.49
C ALA A 382 -20.34 -19.03 25.19
N GLY A 383 -21.10 -19.94 24.58
CA GLY A 383 -22.37 -20.42 25.10
C GLY A 383 -23.58 -19.51 24.83
N SER A 384 -23.38 -18.31 24.27
CA SER A 384 -24.43 -17.35 23.96
C SER A 384 -24.76 -17.33 22.47
N LYS A 385 -26.04 -17.20 22.11
CA LYS A 385 -26.46 -17.08 20.71
C LYS A 385 -26.21 -15.66 20.19
N PHE A 386 -25.64 -15.57 19.00
CA PHE A 386 -25.43 -14.32 18.26
C PHE A 386 -26.10 -14.38 16.89
N HIS A 387 -26.73 -13.28 16.51
CA HIS A 387 -27.07 -12.96 15.13
C HIS A 387 -25.86 -12.29 14.48
N SER A 388 -25.06 -13.11 13.79
CA SER A 388 -23.85 -12.67 13.10
C SER A 388 -24.17 -12.27 11.66
N TYR A 389 -23.56 -11.16 11.23
CA TYR A 389 -23.66 -10.63 9.87
C TYR A 389 -22.27 -10.36 9.32
N GLU A 390 -22.14 -10.31 8.00
CA GLU A 390 -20.87 -9.98 7.35
C GLU A 390 -20.99 -8.62 6.66
N LEU A 391 -20.03 -7.72 6.90
CA LEU A 391 -19.85 -6.52 6.06
C LEU A 391 -19.08 -6.95 4.81
N LEU A 392 -19.82 -7.03 3.70
CA LEU A 392 -19.34 -7.61 2.44
C LEU A 392 -18.49 -6.62 1.65
N ARG A 393 -18.97 -5.38 1.51
CA ARG A 393 -18.31 -4.33 0.74
C ARG A 393 -18.52 -2.99 1.42
N PHE A 394 -17.48 -2.17 1.43
CA PHE A 394 -17.59 -0.76 1.75
C PHE A 394 -16.62 0.03 0.87
N CYS A 395 -17.12 1.08 0.22
CA CYS A 395 -16.28 2.08 -0.42
C CYS A 395 -16.95 3.45 -0.40
N THR A 396 -16.13 4.48 -0.58
CA THR A 396 -16.55 5.82 -0.93
C THR A 396 -16.44 6.00 -2.43
N LYS A 397 -17.07 7.07 -2.96
CA LYS A 397 -16.85 7.47 -4.35
C LYS A 397 -15.36 7.75 -4.58
N LEU A 398 -14.85 7.50 -5.78
CA LEU A 398 -13.48 7.82 -6.16
C LEU A 398 -13.15 9.28 -5.84
N ASP A 399 -11.91 9.46 -5.38
CA ASP A 399 -11.29 10.71 -4.96
C ASP A 399 -12.05 11.48 -3.88
N THR A 400 -12.91 10.75 -3.17
CA THR A 400 -13.74 11.27 -2.09
C THR A 400 -13.44 10.52 -0.80
N THR A 401 -13.30 11.27 0.29
CA THR A 401 -13.30 10.70 1.64
C THR A 401 -14.57 11.13 2.38
N VAL A 402 -15.23 10.17 3.03
CA VAL A 402 -16.40 10.41 3.86
C VAL A 402 -16.05 10.12 5.31
N VAL A 403 -15.62 11.14 6.04
CA VAL A 403 -15.22 11.03 7.45
C VAL A 403 -16.42 10.62 8.29
N GLY A 404 -16.34 9.46 8.96
CA GLY A 404 -17.44 8.84 9.71
C GLY A 404 -18.50 8.16 8.83
N GLY A 405 -18.25 8.00 7.52
CA GLY A 405 -19.18 7.39 6.57
C GLY A 405 -19.49 5.93 6.90
N LEU A 406 -18.46 5.12 7.14
CA LEU A 406 -18.59 3.72 7.55
C LEU A 406 -19.37 3.59 8.86
N THR A 407 -19.01 4.36 9.90
CA THR A 407 -19.70 4.34 11.19
C THR A 407 -21.18 4.63 11.03
N LYS A 408 -21.54 5.65 10.24
CA LYS A 408 -22.94 5.97 9.95
C LYS A 408 -23.68 4.82 9.26
N LEU A 409 -23.06 4.16 8.28
CA LEU A 409 -23.64 3.03 7.56
C LEU A 409 -23.86 1.83 8.49
N VAL A 410 -22.86 1.49 9.30
CA VAL A 410 -22.95 0.42 10.30
C VAL A 410 -24.03 0.72 11.33
N SER A 411 -24.10 1.95 11.87
CA SER A 411 -25.15 2.32 12.81
C SER A 411 -26.55 2.22 12.22
N ALA A 412 -26.74 2.61 10.95
CA ALA A 412 -28.03 2.47 10.27
C ALA A 412 -28.42 0.99 10.12
N PHE A 413 -27.46 0.15 9.73
CA PHE A 413 -27.65 -1.30 9.64
C PHE A 413 -28.04 -1.92 10.99
N VAL A 414 -27.25 -1.67 12.03
CA VAL A 414 -27.47 -2.18 13.39
C VAL A 414 -28.85 -1.76 13.91
N LYS A 415 -29.25 -0.50 13.72
CA LYS A 415 -30.56 0.00 14.13
C LYS A 415 -31.70 -0.79 13.46
N GLU A 416 -31.60 -1.05 12.16
CA GLU A 416 -32.64 -1.80 11.45
C GLU A 416 -32.76 -3.25 11.96
N VAL A 417 -31.64 -3.95 12.13
CA VAL A 417 -31.66 -5.35 12.57
C VAL A 417 -32.12 -5.49 14.02
N LYS A 418 -31.76 -4.54 14.90
CA LYS A 418 -32.27 -4.46 16.28
C LYS A 418 -33.78 -4.31 16.32
N ASN A 419 -34.33 -3.36 15.57
CA ASN A 419 -35.78 -3.15 15.53
C ASN A 419 -36.55 -4.40 15.01
N LYS A 420 -35.98 -5.10 14.03
CA LYS A 420 -36.53 -6.36 13.53
C LYS A 420 -36.44 -7.50 14.54
N GLN A 421 -35.47 -7.47 15.44
CA GLN A 421 -35.30 -8.44 16.51
C GLN A 421 -36.28 -8.19 17.66
N THR A 422 -36.45 -6.94 18.09
CA THR A 422 -37.36 -6.59 19.19
C THR A 422 -38.83 -6.83 18.85
N GLY A 423 -39.24 -6.61 17.60
CA GLY A 423 -40.61 -6.85 17.14
C GLY A 423 -41.02 -8.33 17.02
N LYS A 424 -40.14 -9.27 17.38
CA LYS A 424 -40.39 -10.73 17.32
C LYS A 424 -40.39 -11.42 18.69
N VAL A 425 -40.15 -10.69 19.78
CA VAL A 425 -40.07 -11.28 21.12
C VAL A 425 -41.46 -11.24 21.76
N ASP A 426 -42.25 -12.29 21.53
CA ASP A 426 -43.58 -12.47 22.16
C ASP A 426 -43.50 -13.10 23.57
N ASP A 427 -42.32 -13.52 24.03
CA ASP A 427 -42.18 -14.19 25.33
C ASP A 427 -41.03 -13.63 26.18
N SER A 428 -41.41 -13.02 27.33
CA SER A 428 -40.56 -12.37 28.33
C SER A 428 -39.47 -13.26 28.96
N ARG A 429 -39.47 -14.58 28.68
CA ARG A 429 -38.49 -15.54 29.21
C ARG A 429 -37.33 -15.89 28.27
N SER A 430 -37.33 -15.40 27.02
CA SER A 430 -36.28 -15.74 26.05
C SER A 430 -35.11 -14.74 26.08
N VAL A 431 -33.89 -15.26 26.25
CA VAL A 431 -32.66 -14.43 26.20
C VAL A 431 -32.48 -13.93 24.77
N GLN A 432 -32.46 -12.61 24.59
CA GLN A 432 -32.24 -12.03 23.27
C GLN A 432 -30.82 -12.35 22.75
N PRO A 433 -30.69 -12.84 21.51
CA PRO A 433 -29.38 -13.06 20.91
C PRO A 433 -28.57 -11.76 20.80
N GLY A 434 -27.25 -11.85 20.99
CA GLY A 434 -26.33 -10.74 20.69
C GLY A 434 -26.29 -10.43 19.19
N ILE A 435 -25.68 -9.30 18.82
CA ILE A 435 -25.50 -8.90 17.42
C ILE A 435 -24.03 -8.59 17.18
N ASP A 436 -23.46 -9.22 16.16
CA ASP A 436 -22.10 -8.94 15.71
C ASP A 436 -22.02 -8.76 14.20
N ILE A 437 -20.93 -8.13 13.78
CA ILE A 437 -20.57 -7.96 12.38
C ILE A 437 -19.14 -8.42 12.19
N VAL A 438 -18.91 -9.33 11.24
CA VAL A 438 -17.59 -9.80 10.84
C VAL A 438 -17.24 -9.25 9.46
N THR A 439 -15.95 -9.09 9.16
CA THR A 439 -15.48 -8.76 7.81
C THR A 439 -14.06 -9.26 7.61
N SER A 440 -13.64 -9.40 6.35
CA SER A 440 -12.28 -9.76 5.98
C SER A 440 -11.68 -8.66 5.13
N ILE A 441 -10.47 -8.21 5.46
CA ILE A 441 -9.77 -7.15 4.73
C ILE A 441 -8.39 -7.63 4.27
N ASP A 442 -8.02 -7.20 3.07
CA ASP A 442 -6.70 -7.41 2.51
C ASP A 442 -5.69 -6.44 3.15
N ARG A 443 -4.55 -6.98 3.58
CA ARG A 443 -3.45 -6.23 4.19
C ARG A 443 -2.69 -5.38 3.18
N ASP A 444 -2.74 -5.72 1.89
CA ASP A 444 -2.03 -5.03 0.79
C ASP A 444 -2.46 -3.56 0.63
N PHE A 445 -3.61 -3.16 1.19
CA PHE A 445 -4.02 -1.77 1.28
C PHE A 445 -4.54 -1.37 2.68
N GLY A 446 -4.31 -2.19 3.70
CA GLY A 446 -4.88 -2.03 5.04
C GLY A 446 -3.92 -2.39 6.17
N SER A 447 -3.63 -1.42 7.05
CA SER A 447 -4.22 -1.44 8.39
C SER A 447 -4.25 -0.01 8.96
N ASN A 448 -5.46 0.45 9.20
CA ASN A 448 -5.87 1.48 10.14
C ASN A 448 -7.18 0.91 10.69
N THR A 449 -7.31 0.78 12.00
CA THR A 449 -8.43 0.06 12.63
C THR A 449 -9.76 0.60 12.11
N TRP A 450 -10.57 -0.28 11.51
CA TRP A 450 -11.93 0.08 11.13
C TRP A 450 -12.66 0.47 12.42
N PRO A 451 -13.35 1.62 12.49
CA PRO A 451 -13.90 2.09 13.77
C PRO A 451 -14.80 1.03 14.43
N ASN A 452 -14.48 0.70 15.68
CA ASN A 452 -15.13 -0.33 16.51
C ASN A 452 -14.92 -1.79 16.08
N PHE A 453 -14.21 -2.05 14.98
CA PHE A 453 -13.83 -3.40 14.59
C PHE A 453 -12.49 -3.77 15.21
N GLU A 454 -12.45 -4.90 15.90
CA GLU A 454 -11.24 -5.50 16.42
C GLU A 454 -10.72 -6.58 15.47
N ARG A 455 -9.40 -6.65 15.30
CA ARG A 455 -8.76 -7.72 14.55
C ARG A 455 -8.72 -8.97 15.40
N VAL A 456 -9.43 -10.01 14.98
CA VAL A 456 -9.57 -11.29 15.70
C VAL A 456 -8.70 -12.39 15.12
N GLN A 457 -8.29 -12.29 13.85
CA GLN A 457 -7.41 -13.27 13.21
C GLN A 457 -6.65 -12.68 12.03
N VAL A 458 -5.43 -13.15 11.80
CA VAL A 458 -4.67 -12.92 10.56
C VAL A 458 -4.48 -14.26 9.87
N MET A 459 -4.91 -14.36 8.62
CA MET A 459 -4.75 -15.54 7.78
C MET A 459 -3.45 -15.46 6.99
N ASP A 460 -2.85 -16.61 6.72
CA ASP A 460 -1.63 -16.76 5.93
C ASP A 460 -1.81 -16.23 4.48
N PRO A 461 -0.71 -15.86 3.80
CA PRO A 461 -0.74 -15.48 2.40
C PRO A 461 -1.41 -16.52 1.50
N ILE A 462 -2.21 -16.04 0.55
CA ILE A 462 -2.96 -16.91 -0.37
C ILE A 462 -2.21 -17.05 -1.70
N PRO A 463 -2.00 -18.28 -2.22
CA PRO A 463 -1.55 -18.46 -3.60
C PRO A 463 -2.64 -18.00 -4.56
N MET A 464 -2.32 -16.94 -5.30
CA MET A 464 -3.06 -16.47 -6.46
C MET A 464 -2.17 -16.57 -7.69
N PHE A 465 -2.80 -16.54 -8.87
CA PHE A 465 -2.11 -16.75 -10.13
C PHE A 465 -2.54 -15.73 -11.16
N VAL A 466 -1.58 -15.01 -11.72
CA VAL A 466 -1.82 -14.06 -12.82
C VAL A 466 -1.54 -14.76 -14.14
N GLY A 467 -2.49 -14.73 -15.06
CA GLY A 467 -2.28 -15.25 -16.41
C GLY A 467 -1.30 -14.37 -17.18
N GLY A 468 -0.28 -14.97 -17.80
CA GLY A 468 0.73 -14.23 -18.55
C GLY A 468 0.20 -13.57 -19.83
N VAL A 469 -0.94 -14.05 -20.34
CA VAL A 469 -1.58 -13.52 -21.56
C VAL A 469 -2.63 -12.46 -21.23
N ASP A 470 -3.53 -12.75 -20.29
CA ASP A 470 -4.68 -11.87 -19.98
C ASP A 470 -4.43 -10.91 -18.81
N GLY A 471 -3.37 -11.14 -18.02
CA GLY A 471 -3.06 -10.35 -16.83
C GLY A 471 -4.09 -10.51 -15.69
N VAL A 472 -4.99 -11.49 -15.78
CA VAL A 472 -6.08 -11.67 -14.81
C VAL A 472 -5.62 -12.54 -13.65
N ARG A 473 -5.74 -11.98 -12.44
CA ARG A 473 -5.53 -12.69 -11.17
C ARG A 473 -6.66 -13.69 -10.91
N ARG A 474 -6.29 -14.93 -10.60
CA ARG A 474 -7.18 -16.04 -10.26
C ARG A 474 -6.82 -16.59 -8.89
N HIS A 475 -7.85 -16.96 -8.12
CA HIS A 475 -7.65 -17.62 -6.84
C HIS A 475 -7.55 -19.14 -7.03
N ALA A 476 -6.71 -19.79 -6.24
CA ALA A 476 -6.66 -21.25 -6.20
C ALA A 476 -7.32 -21.84 -4.93
N VAL A 477 -7.73 -20.97 -4.01
CA VAL A 477 -8.26 -21.34 -2.70
C VAL A 477 -9.53 -20.55 -2.41
N GLY A 478 -10.59 -21.26 -2.07
CA GLY A 478 -11.87 -20.67 -1.73
C GLY A 478 -13.04 -21.57 -2.11
N VAL A 479 -14.13 -21.47 -1.35
CA VAL A 479 -15.37 -22.19 -1.67
C VAL A 479 -16.06 -21.49 -2.85
N GLY A 480 -16.54 -22.28 -3.81
CA GLY A 480 -17.30 -21.76 -4.96
C GLY A 480 -16.44 -21.05 -6.01
N LEU A 481 -15.13 -21.30 -6.04
CA LEU A 481 -14.30 -20.92 -7.17
C LEU A 481 -14.65 -21.81 -8.37
N ALA A 482 -15.13 -21.21 -9.44
CA ALA A 482 -15.34 -21.87 -10.72
C ALA A 482 -14.22 -21.45 -11.69
N PRO A 483 -13.65 -22.37 -12.48
CA PRO A 483 -12.76 -22.04 -13.58
C PRO A 483 -13.33 -20.91 -14.45
N LEU A 484 -12.47 -19.99 -14.92
CA LEU A 484 -12.94 -18.81 -15.66
C LEU A 484 -13.83 -19.16 -16.85
N GLU A 485 -13.51 -20.23 -17.59
CA GLU A 485 -14.34 -20.70 -18.71
C GLU A 485 -15.78 -21.09 -18.31
N GLN A 486 -16.00 -21.51 -17.06
CA GLN A 486 -17.32 -21.87 -16.54
C GLN A 486 -18.10 -20.66 -16.01
N VAL A 487 -17.44 -19.50 -15.91
CA VAL A 487 -18.05 -18.27 -15.39
C VAL A 487 -18.76 -17.50 -16.51
N GLY A 488 -18.53 -17.82 -17.80
CA GLY A 488 -19.05 -17.04 -18.94
C GLY A 488 -19.49 -17.85 -20.15
N ASP A 489 -20.72 -18.40 -20.10
CA ASP A 489 -21.41 -18.95 -21.29
C ASP A 489 -22.59 -18.06 -21.76
N ASP A 490 -23.08 -17.12 -20.96
CA ASP A 490 -24.29 -16.34 -21.28
C ASP A 490 -23.99 -14.85 -21.53
N SER A 491 -23.90 -14.47 -22.82
CA SER A 491 -24.18 -13.15 -23.46
C SER A 491 -24.25 -11.83 -22.65
N GLY A 492 -23.44 -11.64 -21.61
CA GLY A 492 -23.33 -10.40 -20.82
C GLY A 492 -21.94 -10.23 -20.23
N SER A 493 -21.43 -8.98 -20.21
CA SER A 493 -20.13 -8.64 -19.64
C SER A 493 -20.01 -9.15 -18.20
N LEU A 494 -18.99 -9.96 -17.90
CA LEU A 494 -18.73 -10.46 -16.55
C LEU A 494 -18.47 -9.29 -15.59
N SER A 495 -19.15 -9.29 -14.44
CA SER A 495 -18.88 -8.29 -13.39
C SER A 495 -17.43 -8.39 -12.88
N THR A 496 -16.88 -7.29 -12.36
CA THR A 496 -15.52 -7.27 -11.80
C THR A 496 -15.37 -8.33 -10.71
N SER A 497 -16.38 -8.50 -9.86
CA SER A 497 -16.33 -9.51 -8.80
C SER A 497 -16.40 -10.95 -9.31
N MET A 498 -17.00 -11.21 -10.49
CA MET A 498 -17.01 -12.56 -11.09
C MET A 498 -15.63 -12.88 -11.66
N ILE A 499 -15.03 -11.95 -12.40
CA ILE A 499 -13.67 -12.09 -12.94
C ILE A 499 -12.67 -12.34 -11.81
N LEU A 500 -12.76 -11.56 -10.72
CA LEU A 500 -11.86 -11.69 -9.57
C LEU A 500 -12.10 -12.92 -8.71
N ARG A 501 -13.23 -13.60 -8.85
CA ARG A 501 -13.51 -14.89 -8.19
C ARG A 501 -13.32 -16.07 -9.12
N ALA A 502 -12.83 -15.85 -10.34
CA ALA A 502 -12.53 -16.93 -11.24
C ALA A 502 -11.35 -17.75 -10.70
N GLY A 503 -11.53 -19.06 -10.73
CA GLY A 503 -10.52 -20.05 -10.41
C GLY A 503 -9.55 -20.27 -11.58
N LEU A 504 -8.57 -21.14 -11.34
CA LEU A 504 -7.69 -21.67 -12.38
C LEU A 504 -8.49 -22.44 -13.45
N PRO A 505 -7.99 -22.52 -14.70
CA PRO A 505 -8.62 -23.32 -15.75
C PRO A 505 -8.81 -24.79 -15.36
N THR A 506 -9.86 -25.42 -15.87
CA THR A 506 -10.21 -26.81 -15.57
C THR A 506 -9.08 -27.77 -15.96
N SER A 507 -8.46 -27.54 -17.12
CA SER A 507 -7.34 -28.36 -17.62
C SER A 507 -6.13 -28.32 -16.68
N LEU A 508 -5.82 -27.14 -16.13
CA LEU A 508 -4.75 -26.98 -15.15
C LEU A 508 -5.10 -27.67 -13.83
N LEU A 509 -6.31 -27.47 -13.32
CA LEU A 509 -6.75 -28.12 -12.08
C LEU A 509 -6.72 -29.65 -12.21
N GLN A 510 -7.20 -30.19 -13.32
CA GLN A 510 -7.16 -31.62 -13.58
C GLN A 510 -5.72 -32.15 -13.59
N GLN A 511 -4.79 -31.47 -14.27
CA GLN A 511 -3.38 -31.88 -14.27
C GLN A 511 -2.72 -31.80 -12.89
N LEU A 512 -3.13 -30.85 -12.05
CA LEU A 512 -2.66 -30.74 -10.66
C LEU A 512 -3.23 -31.84 -9.75
N ASP A 513 -4.40 -32.38 -10.07
CA ASP A 513 -5.04 -33.51 -9.36
C ASP A 513 -4.55 -34.89 -9.82
N ASP A 514 -4.32 -35.06 -11.12
CA ASP A 514 -3.95 -36.34 -11.75
C ASP A 514 -2.49 -36.77 -11.45
N ASP A 515 -1.72 -35.97 -10.71
CA ASP A 515 -0.32 -36.25 -10.38
C ASP A 515 -0.20 -37.36 -9.32
N ASP A 516 -0.03 -38.58 -9.82
CA ASP A 516 0.22 -39.82 -9.07
C ASP A 516 1.60 -39.79 -8.40
N GLN A 517 1.72 -40.26 -7.16
CA GLN A 517 2.85 -40.05 -6.23
C GLN A 517 4.20 -40.69 -6.61
N THR A 518 4.43 -40.95 -7.90
CA THR A 518 5.54 -41.76 -8.42
C THR A 518 6.87 -41.02 -8.54
N HIS A 519 6.90 -39.68 -8.39
CA HIS A 519 8.15 -38.91 -8.41
C HIS A 519 8.73 -38.71 -7.00
N LYS A 520 9.59 -39.64 -6.56
CA LYS A 520 10.42 -39.46 -5.35
C LYS A 520 11.39 -38.28 -5.54
N HIS A 521 11.37 -37.34 -4.58
CA HIS A 521 12.17 -36.10 -4.49
C HIS A 521 11.85 -35.05 -5.58
N GLY A 522 11.29 -33.90 -5.18
CA GLY A 522 10.99 -32.77 -6.09
C GLY A 522 9.51 -32.56 -6.46
N ILE A 523 8.57 -33.30 -5.83
CA ILE A 523 7.12 -33.22 -6.11
C ILE A 523 6.60 -31.78 -6.08
N HIS A 524 7.00 -31.00 -5.07
CA HIS A 524 6.53 -29.62 -4.93
C HIS A 524 7.03 -28.72 -6.07
N ASP A 525 8.26 -28.94 -6.55
CA ASP A 525 8.85 -28.13 -7.63
C ASP A 525 8.09 -28.35 -8.94
N TRP A 526 7.69 -29.61 -9.19
CA TRP A 526 6.93 -29.99 -10.37
C TRP A 526 5.56 -29.29 -10.44
N LEU A 527 4.84 -29.18 -9.32
CA LEU A 527 3.54 -28.49 -9.30
C LEU A 527 3.65 -27.02 -9.72
N TRP A 528 4.67 -26.31 -9.24
CA TRP A 528 4.93 -24.94 -9.68
C TRP A 528 5.31 -24.86 -11.16
N GLN A 529 6.05 -25.84 -11.67
CA GLN A 529 6.41 -25.93 -13.09
C GLN A 529 5.18 -26.18 -13.97
N ILE A 530 4.24 -27.04 -13.57
CA ILE A 530 2.96 -27.25 -14.29
C ILE A 530 2.23 -25.91 -14.44
N VAL A 531 2.06 -25.17 -13.33
CA VAL A 531 1.40 -23.87 -13.35
C VAL A 531 2.11 -22.90 -14.31
N ALA A 532 3.44 -22.86 -14.28
CA ALA A 532 4.22 -22.00 -15.17
C ALA A 532 4.11 -22.42 -16.65
N GLN A 533 4.04 -23.72 -16.96
CA GLN A 533 3.84 -24.24 -18.32
C GLN A 533 2.48 -23.83 -18.88
N HIS A 534 1.45 -23.75 -18.03
CA HIS A 534 0.14 -23.19 -18.38
C HIS A 534 0.14 -21.65 -18.49
N GLY A 535 1.30 -21.00 -18.34
CA GLY A 535 1.44 -19.56 -18.50
C GLY A 535 0.95 -18.75 -17.30
N PHE A 536 0.89 -19.35 -16.11
CA PHE A 536 0.49 -18.66 -14.89
C PHE A 536 1.70 -18.29 -14.02
N HIS A 537 1.61 -17.14 -13.36
CA HIS A 537 2.64 -16.60 -12.48
C HIS A 537 2.12 -16.46 -11.05
N PRO A 538 2.82 -17.01 -10.04
CA PRO A 538 2.34 -16.96 -8.67
C PRO A 538 2.45 -15.55 -8.09
N VAL A 539 1.40 -15.13 -7.40
CA VAL A 539 1.31 -13.86 -6.68
C VAL A 539 0.71 -14.14 -5.30
N PHE A 540 1.23 -13.46 -4.28
CA PHE A 540 0.82 -13.63 -2.89
C PHE A 540 0.53 -12.27 -2.28
N ASP A 541 -0.57 -12.17 -1.54
CA ASP A 541 -0.89 -11.01 -0.72
C ASP A 541 -0.05 -10.99 0.57
N ALA A 542 -0.21 -9.95 1.38
CA ALA A 542 0.31 -9.90 2.75
C ALA A 542 -0.53 -10.71 3.75
N GLY A 543 -1.51 -11.50 3.29
CA GLY A 543 -2.51 -12.18 4.09
C GLY A 543 -3.79 -11.35 4.31
N VAL A 544 -4.76 -11.96 5.00
CA VAL A 544 -6.10 -11.38 5.22
C VAL A 544 -6.36 -11.20 6.72
N GLU A 545 -6.78 -10.01 7.13
CA GLU A 545 -7.24 -9.77 8.50
C GLU A 545 -8.73 -10.02 8.61
N ARG A 546 -9.15 -10.82 9.58
CA ARG A 546 -10.55 -10.93 9.99
C ARG A 546 -10.81 -9.97 11.13
N LEU A 547 -11.85 -9.19 10.96
CA LEU A 547 -12.28 -8.20 11.93
C LEU A 547 -13.67 -8.54 12.46
N MET A 548 -13.91 -8.20 13.72
CA MET A 548 -15.18 -8.41 14.39
C MET A 548 -15.61 -7.14 15.13
N PHE A 549 -16.88 -6.77 14.99
CA PHE A 549 -17.53 -5.69 15.72
C PHE A 549 -18.71 -6.25 16.51
N ILE A 550 -18.67 -6.08 17.83
CA ILE A 550 -19.77 -6.42 18.73
C ILE A 550 -20.71 -5.22 18.81
N ALA A 551 -21.86 -5.31 18.13
CA ALA A 551 -22.87 -4.24 18.13
C ALA A 551 -23.80 -4.33 19.36
N GLU A 552 -23.95 -5.53 19.92
CA GLU A 552 -24.71 -5.79 21.14
C GLU A 552 -24.26 -7.11 21.78
N ALA A 553 -23.86 -7.06 23.05
CA ALA A 553 -23.54 -8.23 23.85
C ALA A 553 -24.59 -8.38 24.95
N TYR A 554 -25.20 -9.56 25.05
CA TYR A 554 -26.04 -9.92 26.19
C TYR A 554 -25.31 -11.01 26.98
N LYS A 555 -24.95 -10.73 28.24
CA LYS A 555 -24.21 -11.61 29.18
C LYS A 555 -22.73 -11.88 28.91
N THR A 556 -22.15 -11.46 27.79
CA THR A 556 -20.70 -11.63 27.49
C THR A 556 -19.87 -10.36 27.68
N ASN A 557 -20.35 -9.40 28.48
CA ASN A 557 -19.79 -8.03 28.58
C ASN A 557 -18.31 -7.96 29.02
N GLU A 558 -17.69 -9.07 29.42
CA GLU A 558 -16.30 -9.12 29.90
C GLU A 558 -15.33 -9.82 28.93
N MET A 559 -15.82 -10.47 27.86
CA MET A 559 -14.95 -11.16 26.89
C MET A 559 -14.56 -10.26 25.73
N SER A 560 -13.31 -10.33 25.28
CA SER A 560 -12.87 -9.62 24.08
C SER A 560 -13.52 -10.22 22.82
N PRO A 561 -13.68 -9.44 21.73
CA PRO A 561 -14.03 -9.96 20.41
C PRO A 561 -13.16 -11.16 19.98
N SER A 562 -11.87 -11.14 20.33
CA SER A 562 -10.93 -12.24 20.06
C SER A 562 -11.31 -13.52 20.85
N ASP A 563 -11.63 -13.41 22.14
CA ASP A 563 -12.07 -14.56 22.94
C ASP A 563 -13.40 -15.13 22.43
N LEU A 564 -14.33 -14.25 22.03
CA LEU A 564 -15.62 -14.64 21.45
C LEU A 564 -15.48 -15.28 20.06
N TRP A 565 -14.44 -14.91 19.32
CA TRP A 565 -14.09 -15.52 18.04
C TRP A 565 -13.56 -16.94 18.24
N ASP A 566 -12.63 -17.12 19.18
CA ASP A 566 -12.03 -18.43 19.49
C ASP A 566 -13.03 -19.41 20.11
N ALA A 567 -14.01 -18.90 20.87
CA ALA A 567 -15.11 -19.69 21.44
C ALA A 567 -16.33 -19.83 20.51
N SER A 568 -16.19 -19.58 19.20
CA SER A 568 -17.30 -19.60 18.25
C SER A 568 -17.64 -21.00 17.73
N LEU A 569 -18.94 -21.30 17.62
CA LEU A 569 -19.45 -22.52 17.01
C LEU A 569 -20.49 -22.16 15.92
N PRO A 570 -20.28 -22.56 14.66
CA PRO A 570 -19.11 -23.31 14.17
C PRO A 570 -17.81 -22.48 14.21
N ASN A 571 -16.68 -23.16 14.37
CA ASN A 571 -15.37 -22.53 14.30
C ASN A 571 -15.11 -22.00 12.89
N TYR A 572 -14.54 -20.81 12.80
CA TYR A 572 -14.02 -20.32 11.52
C TYR A 572 -12.75 -21.09 11.13
N VAL A 573 -12.59 -21.35 9.83
CA VAL A 573 -11.40 -22.04 9.30
C VAL A 573 -10.14 -21.25 9.65
N LYS A 574 -9.18 -21.89 10.31
CA LYS A 574 -7.92 -21.25 10.73
C LYS A 574 -6.91 -21.11 9.59
N GLU A 575 -7.10 -21.90 8.55
CA GLU A 575 -6.20 -21.98 7.43
C GLU A 575 -6.98 -22.07 6.11
N HIS A 576 -6.31 -21.67 5.03
CA HIS A 576 -6.78 -21.86 3.67
C HIS A 576 -6.77 -23.35 3.30
N TYR A 577 -7.72 -23.79 2.48
CA TYR A 577 -7.73 -25.18 1.97
C TYR A 577 -8.25 -25.21 0.55
N SER A 578 -7.84 -26.23 -0.21
CA SER A 578 -8.36 -26.51 -1.54
C SER A 578 -8.83 -27.95 -1.63
N VAL A 579 -9.90 -28.16 -2.40
CA VAL A 579 -10.37 -29.52 -2.75
C VAL A 579 -9.48 -30.14 -3.82
N ASN A 580 -8.73 -29.34 -4.57
CA ASN A 580 -7.71 -29.81 -5.49
C ASN A 580 -6.45 -30.19 -4.71
N SER A 581 -6.04 -31.44 -4.85
CA SER A 581 -4.94 -32.08 -4.12
C SER A 581 -3.58 -31.47 -4.46
N GLY A 582 -3.34 -31.07 -5.72
CA GLY A 582 -2.13 -30.36 -6.13
C GLY A 582 -2.00 -28.99 -5.46
N VAL A 583 -3.06 -28.17 -5.53
CA VAL A 583 -3.11 -26.88 -4.83
C VAL A 583 -2.94 -27.04 -3.32
N GLN A 584 -3.56 -28.06 -2.72
CA GLN A 584 -3.39 -28.34 -1.29
C GLN A 584 -1.93 -28.70 -0.94
N ARG A 585 -1.24 -29.46 -1.79
CA ARG A 585 0.20 -29.74 -1.62
C ARG A 585 1.06 -28.48 -1.72
N MET A 586 0.73 -27.57 -2.64
CA MET A 586 1.41 -26.26 -2.77
C MET A 586 1.20 -25.40 -1.52
N LEU A 587 -0.02 -25.34 -0.99
CA LEU A 587 -0.33 -24.65 0.28
C LEU A 587 0.49 -25.22 1.44
N ASN A 588 0.55 -26.54 1.57
CA ASN A 588 1.32 -27.19 2.63
C ASN A 588 2.82 -26.86 2.53
N SER A 589 3.37 -26.81 1.29
CA SER A 589 4.77 -26.44 1.05
C SER A 589 5.07 -24.98 1.43
N ILE A 590 4.13 -24.06 1.25
CA ILE A 590 4.29 -22.67 1.69
C ILE A 590 4.31 -22.61 3.21
N ARG A 591 3.38 -23.31 3.88
CA ARG A 591 3.26 -23.31 5.34
C ARG A 591 4.45 -23.92 6.05
N SER A 592 5.02 -25.01 5.52
CA SER A 592 6.19 -25.66 6.12
C SER A 592 7.44 -24.76 6.17
N THR A 593 7.44 -23.66 5.42
CA THR A 593 8.55 -22.69 5.35
C THR A 593 8.39 -21.50 6.31
N ARG A 594 7.21 -21.33 6.93
CA ARG A 594 6.97 -20.30 7.95
C ARG A 594 7.92 -20.46 9.14
#